data_AF-E8R8K6-F1
#
_entry.id   AF-E8R8K6-F1
#
_cell.length_a   1.000
_cell.length_b   1.000
_cell.length_c   1.000
_cell.angle_alpha   90.00
_cell.angle_beta   90.00
_cell.angle_gamma   90.00
#
_symmetry.space_group_name_H-M   'P 1'
#
loop_
_entity.id
_entity.type
_entity.pdbx_description
1 polymer ?
#
loop_
_entity_poly.entity_id
_entity_poly.type
_entity_poly.pdbx_seq_one_letter_code
_entity_poly.pdbx_strand_id
1 'polypeptide(L)'
;MKTSRGFIEKTLLIVGLIGLALIIQPFSRDAYTWGWYVLMAATTLYVASTLTPTSYHGTRFLLRYALTLTIVLLVVASFILLSIKLAPLLVG
;
A
#
# COMPACT_ATOMS: atom_id res chain seq x y z
N MET A 1 -2.41 -22.73 11.27
CA MET A 1 -1.81 -21.37 11.30
C MET A 1 -2.24 -20.45 10.13
N LYS A 2 -3.45 -20.63 9.55
CA LYS A 2 -3.96 -19.82 8.40
C LYS A 2 -4.75 -18.55 8.82
N THR A 3 -5.21 -18.48 10.07
CA THR A 3 -6.15 -17.45 10.55
C THR A 3 -5.52 -16.07 10.77
N SER A 4 -4.26 -16.00 11.21
CA SER A 4 -3.60 -14.72 11.53
C SER A 4 -3.30 -13.89 10.28
N ARG A 5 -2.79 -14.51 9.20
CA ARG A 5 -2.50 -13.81 7.94
C ARG A 5 -3.77 -13.25 7.27
N GLY A 6 -4.84 -14.04 7.23
CA GLY A 6 -6.12 -13.59 6.69
C GLY A 6 -6.76 -12.44 7.48
N PHE A 7 -6.51 -12.38 8.80
CA PHE A 7 -6.93 -11.24 9.62
C PHE A 7 -6.15 -9.97 9.26
N ILE A 8 -4.81 -10.07 9.15
CA ILE A 8 -3.94 -8.95 8.77
C ILE A 8 -4.32 -8.41 7.38
N GLU A 9 -4.51 -9.28 6.39
CA GLU A 9 -4.90 -8.90 5.03
C GLU A 9 -6.25 -8.16 5.01
N LYS A 10 -7.24 -8.62 5.78
CA LYS A 10 -8.55 -7.95 5.92
C LYS A 10 -8.44 -6.59 6.59
N THR A 11 -7.66 -6.47 7.67
CA THR A 11 -7.45 -5.19 8.35
C THR A 11 -6.78 -4.19 7.41
N LEU A 12 -5.77 -4.62 6.65
CA LEU A 12 -5.07 -3.77 5.69
C LEU A 12 -5.97 -3.31 4.55
N LEU A 13 -6.89 -4.16 4.08
CA LEU A 13 -7.93 -3.76 3.12
C LEU A 13 -8.85 -2.68 3.70
N ILE A 14 -9.30 -2.83 4.95
CA ILE A 14 -10.14 -1.81 5.60
C ILE A 14 -9.38 -0.49 5.73
N VAL A 15 -8.11 -0.52 6.15
CA VAL A 15 -7.26 0.68 6.24
C VAL A 15 -7.08 1.33 4.87
N GLY A 16 -6.87 0.54 3.81
CA GLY A 16 -6.78 1.04 2.44
C GLY A 16 -8.08 1.72 1.97
N LEU A 17 -9.25 1.16 2.33
CA LEU A 17 -10.54 1.77 2.04
C LEU A 17 -10.74 3.11 2.77
N ILE A 18 -10.27 3.22 4.02
CA ILE A 18 -10.27 4.49 4.75
C ILE A 18 -9.39 5.52 4.04
N GLY A 19 -8.19 5.12 3.59
CA GLY A 19 -7.31 5.97 2.78
C GLY A 19 -7.98 6.45 1.49
N LEU A 20 -8.67 5.56 0.78
CA LEU A 20 -9.45 5.90 -0.42
C LEU A 20 -10.59 6.88 -0.12
N ALA A 21 -11.32 6.69 0.97
CA ALA A 21 -12.38 7.61 1.37
C ALA A 21 -11.85 9.03 1.61
N LEU A 22 -10.68 9.15 2.26
CA LEU A 22 -10.01 10.43 2.48
C LEU A 22 -9.53 11.10 1.18
N ILE A 23 -9.17 10.31 0.16
CA ILE A 23 -8.75 10.82 -1.16
C ILE A 23 -9.95 11.27 -2.00
N ILE A 24 -11.03 10.48 -2.03
CA ILE A 24 -12.22 10.73 -2.85
C ILE A 24 -13.06 11.87 -2.27
N GLN A 25 -13.14 11.95 -0.95
CA GLN A 25 -13.89 12.98 -0.24
C GLN A 25 -12.98 13.72 0.76
N PRO A 26 -12.06 14.56 0.27
CA PRO A 26 -11.16 15.29 1.14
C PRO A 26 -11.92 16.43 1.84
N PHE A 27 -12.07 16.34 3.16
CA PHE A 27 -12.59 17.43 3.98
C PHE A 27 -11.58 18.58 4.15
N SER A 28 -10.31 18.33 3.85
CA SER A 28 -9.21 19.29 3.85
C SER A 28 -8.06 18.81 2.97
N ARG A 29 -7.14 19.73 2.62
CA ARG A 29 -5.90 19.39 1.89
C ARG A 29 -5.01 18.42 2.67
N ASP A 30 -4.99 18.57 3.99
CA ASP A 30 -4.24 17.67 4.87
C ASP A 30 -4.88 16.28 4.86
N ALA A 31 -6.21 16.18 4.94
CA ALA A 31 -6.92 14.90 4.88
C ALA A 31 -6.67 14.16 3.56
N TYR A 32 -6.63 14.89 2.43
CA TYR A 32 -6.25 14.33 1.14
C TYR A 32 -4.84 13.72 1.16
N THR A 33 -3.88 14.47 1.70
CA THR A 33 -2.47 14.05 1.79
C THR A 33 -2.30 12.84 2.71
N TRP A 34 -2.97 12.85 3.86
CA TRP A 34 -3.04 11.71 4.77
C TRP A 34 -3.68 10.48 4.14
N GLY A 35 -4.74 10.66 3.34
CA GLY A 35 -5.37 9.58 2.58
C GLY A 35 -4.38 8.84 1.68
N TRP A 36 -3.50 9.58 0.99
CA TRP A 36 -2.42 8.99 0.18
C TRP A 36 -1.38 8.22 1.00
N TYR A 37 -0.96 8.76 2.15
CA TYR A 37 -0.02 8.05 3.03
C TYR A 37 -0.63 6.76 3.63
N VAL A 38 -1.90 6.82 4.04
CA VAL A 38 -2.63 5.65 4.56
C VAL A 38 -2.77 4.59 3.47
N LEU A 39 -3.15 5.00 2.25
CA LEU A 39 -3.27 4.10 1.11
C LEU A 39 -1.92 3.43 0.81
N MET A 40 -0.81 4.20 0.80
CA MET A 40 0.55 3.66 0.63
C MET A 40 0.85 2.55 1.63
N ALA A 41 0.69 2.85 2.91
CA ALA A 41 1.07 1.95 3.99
C ALA A 41 0.24 0.67 3.91
N ALA A 42 -1.07 0.81 3.68
CA ALA A 42 -1.98 -0.31 3.51
C ALA A 42 -1.59 -1.20 2.32
N THR A 43 -1.37 -0.62 1.13
CA THR A 43 -1.00 -1.39 -0.06
C THR A 43 0.35 -2.07 0.09
N THR A 44 1.36 -1.37 0.65
CA THR A 44 2.70 -1.92 0.85
C THR A 44 2.68 -3.09 1.82
N LEU A 45 2.03 -2.94 2.96
CA LEU A 45 1.90 -4.00 3.96
C LEU A 45 1.05 -5.17 3.44
N TYR A 46 0.01 -4.88 2.66
CA TYR A 46 -0.84 -5.91 2.08
C TYR A 46 -0.04 -6.75 1.08
N VAL A 47 0.71 -6.11 0.19
CA VAL A 47 1.56 -6.80 -0.78
C VAL A 47 2.70 -7.56 -0.09
N ALA A 48 3.33 -6.98 0.94
CA ALA A 48 4.34 -7.67 1.74
C ALA A 48 3.76 -8.93 2.40
N SER A 49 2.58 -8.84 3.02
CA SER A 49 1.90 -9.97 3.66
C SER A 49 1.49 -11.06 2.67
N THR A 50 1.05 -10.66 1.46
CA THR A 50 0.59 -11.59 0.42
C THR A 50 1.73 -12.29 -0.30
N LEU A 51 2.84 -11.58 -0.55
CA LEU A 51 4.01 -12.15 -1.19
C LEU A 51 4.83 -13.08 -0.27
N THR A 52 4.68 -12.95 1.06
CA THR A 52 5.44 -13.78 2.00
C THR A 52 4.99 -15.24 1.84
N PRO A 53 5.84 -16.16 1.35
CA PRO A 53 5.44 -17.54 1.14
C PRO A 53 5.30 -18.26 2.49
N THR A 54 4.47 -19.28 2.55
CA THR A 54 4.35 -20.16 3.73
C THR A 54 5.51 -21.15 3.85
N SER A 55 6.40 -21.23 2.85
CA SER A 55 7.55 -22.13 2.85
C SER A 55 8.71 -21.52 2.06
N TYR A 56 9.87 -21.37 2.71
CA TYR A 56 11.09 -20.87 2.07
C TYR A 56 11.78 -22.01 1.34
N HIS A 57 11.94 -21.91 0.02
CA HIS A 57 12.73 -22.87 -0.76
C HIS A 57 13.86 -22.11 -1.50
N GLY A 58 14.97 -21.87 -0.78
CA GLY A 58 16.26 -21.46 -1.35
C GLY A 58 16.53 -19.95 -1.54
N THR A 59 17.80 -19.60 -1.70
CA THR A 59 18.32 -18.22 -1.85
C THR A 59 17.81 -17.49 -3.09
N ARG A 60 17.55 -18.20 -4.20
CA ARG A 60 16.95 -17.63 -5.42
C ARG A 60 15.52 -17.11 -5.17
N PHE A 61 14.81 -17.66 -4.18
CA PHE A 61 13.48 -17.20 -3.80
C PHE A 61 13.54 -15.84 -3.09
N LEU A 62 14.45 -15.69 -2.11
CA LEU A 62 14.62 -14.42 -1.38
C LEU A 62 14.94 -13.25 -2.33
N LEU A 63 15.80 -13.49 -3.32
CA LEU A 63 16.10 -12.52 -4.36
C LEU A 63 14.86 -12.12 -5.16
N ARG A 64 14.07 -13.09 -5.64
CA ARG A 64 12.82 -12.80 -6.38
C ARG A 64 11.80 -12.06 -5.51
N TYR A 65 11.63 -12.48 -4.27
CA TYR A 65 10.73 -11.83 -3.31
C TYR A 65 11.14 -10.37 -3.05
N ALA A 66 12.43 -10.13 -2.79
CA ALA A 66 12.97 -8.79 -2.61
C ALA A 66 12.76 -7.93 -3.87
N LEU A 67 13.04 -8.47 -5.05
CA LEU A 67 12.86 -7.77 -6.33
C LEU A 67 11.38 -7.39 -6.57
N THR A 68 10.45 -8.31 -6.31
CA THR A 68 9.01 -8.04 -6.40
C THR A 68 8.57 -6.97 -5.40
N LEU A 69 9.03 -7.05 -4.14
CA LEU A 69 8.75 -6.03 -3.14
C LEU A 69 9.30 -4.66 -3.54
N THR A 70 10.52 -4.61 -4.08
CA THR A 70 11.13 -3.38 -4.57
C THR A 70 10.32 -2.79 -5.71
N ILE A 71 9.90 -3.61 -6.69
CA ILE A 71 9.06 -3.14 -7.81
C ILE A 71 7.74 -2.58 -7.28
N VAL A 72 7.08 -3.29 -6.37
CA VAL A 72 5.82 -2.83 -5.76
C VAL A 72 6.03 -1.51 -5.03
N LEU A 73 7.07 -1.41 -4.20
CA LEU A 73 7.43 -0.17 -3.51
C LEU A 73 7.66 0.98 -4.50
N LEU A 74 8.36 0.72 -5.61
CA LEU A 74 8.67 1.72 -6.63
C LEU A 74 7.39 2.20 -7.34
N VAL A 75 6.51 1.27 -7.73
CA VAL A 75 5.22 1.59 -8.35
C VAL A 75 4.32 2.37 -7.39
N VAL A 76 4.21 1.93 -6.13
CA VAL A 76 3.39 2.60 -5.12
C VAL A 76 3.94 4.00 -4.83
N ALA A 77 5.25 4.13 -4.60
CA ALA A 77 5.88 5.42 -4.30
C ALA A 77 5.78 6.41 -5.48
N SER A 78 6.00 5.94 -6.71
CA SER A 78 5.87 6.79 -7.91
C SER A 78 4.43 7.26 -8.12
N PHE A 79 3.45 6.37 -7.92
CA PHE A 79 2.03 6.74 -7.97
C PHE A 79 1.69 7.83 -6.94
N ILE A 80 2.20 7.73 -5.71
CA ILE A 80 1.94 8.72 -4.67
C ILE A 80 2.60 10.06 -4.94
N LEU A 81 3.86 10.06 -5.38
CA LEU A 81 4.54 11.31 -5.73
C LEU A 81 3.81 12.04 -6.87
N LEU A 82 3.30 11.30 -7.85
CA LEU A 82 2.44 11.85 -8.89
C LEU A 82 1.13 12.38 -8.31
N SER A 83 0.44 11.61 -7.48
CA SER A 83 -0.82 12.03 -6.86
C SER A 83 -0.69 13.25 -5.96
N ILE A 84 0.38 13.36 -5.15
CA ILE A 84 0.65 14.53 -4.32
C ILE A 84 0.93 15.76 -5.19
N LYS A 85 1.66 15.60 -6.31
CA LYS A 85 1.90 16.70 -7.25
C LYS A 85 0.64 17.12 -8.01
N LEU A 86 -0.29 16.19 -8.25
CA LEU A 86 -1.58 16.45 -8.91
C LEU A 86 -2.64 16.98 -7.93
N ALA A 87 -2.49 16.75 -6.63
CA ALA A 87 -3.38 17.25 -5.57
C ALA A 87 -3.73 18.74 -5.69
N PRO A 88 -2.77 19.67 -5.91
CA PRO A 88 -3.06 21.10 -6.02
C PRO A 88 -3.89 21.45 -7.25
N LEU A 89 -3.84 20.62 -8.31
CA LEU A 89 -4.59 20.82 -9.54
C LEU A 89 -6.03 20.28 -9.44
N LEU A 90 -6.29 19.39 -8.48
CA LEU A 90 -7.59 18.74 -8.29
C LEU A 90 -8.43 19.36 -7.16
N VAL A 91 -7.78 20.01 -6.20
CA VAL A 91 -8.40 20.62 -5.00
C VAL A 91 -8.13 22.15 -4.94
N GLY A 92 -7.64 22.72 -6.05
CA GLY A 92 -7.37 24.16 -6.22
C GLY A 92 -8.52 24.87 -6.92
#